data_AF-A0A520N1Y2-F1
#
_entry.id   AF-A0A520N1Y2-F1
#
_cell.length_a   1.000
_cell.length_b   1.000
_cell.length_c   1.000
_cell.angle_alpha   90.00
_cell.angle_beta   90.00
_cell.angle_gamma   90.00
#
_symmetry.space_group_name_H-M   'P 1'
#
loop_
_entity.id
_entity.type
_entity.pdbx_description
1 polymer ?
#
loop_
_entity_poly.entity_id
_entity_poly.type
_entity_poly.pdbx_seq_one_letter_code
_entity_poly.pdbx_strand_id
1 'polypeptide(L)' 'MKMIGDVVSSLTKILVAVIGLGVVAGIVFGNTWFFGDVLNNLLGVVSSLGDAGLVGLLVAAILIGLLK' A
#
# COMPACT_ATOMS: atom_id res chain seq x y z
N MET A 1 6.54 -2.57 27.20
CA MET A 1 6.39 -1.76 25.96
C MET A 1 7.02 -2.40 24.71
N LYS A 2 8.19 -3.06 24.78
CA LYS A 2 8.79 -3.78 23.61
C LYS A 2 7.84 -4.79 22.95
N MET A 3 7.17 -5.65 23.73
CA MET A 3 6.27 -6.68 23.19
C MET A 3 5.14 -6.13 22.30
N ILE A 4 4.55 -4.98 22.62
CA ILE A 4 3.46 -4.40 21.81
C ILE A 4 4.02 -3.89 20.48
N GLY A 5 5.17 -3.22 20.49
CA GLY A 5 5.84 -2.77 19.27
C GLY A 5 6.23 -3.93 18.36
N ASP A 6 6.75 -5.02 18.93
CA ASP A 6 7.16 -6.22 18.19
C ASP A 6 5.96 -6.94 17.53
N VAL A 7 4.83 -7.01 18.25
CA VAL A 7 3.56 -7.53 17.72
C VAL A 7 3.10 -6.65 16.56
N VAL A 8 2.93 -5.34 16.76
CA VAL A 8 2.48 -4.42 15.69
C VAL A 8 3.40 -4.50 14.47
N SER A 9 4.73 -4.51 14.66
CA SER A 9 5.68 -4.65 13.54
C SER A 9 5.47 -5.95 12.76
N SER A 10 5.28 -7.07 13.46
CA SER A 10 5.09 -8.38 12.84
C SER A 10 3.76 -8.46 12.07
N LEU A 11 2.68 -7.93 12.65
CA LEU A 11 1.38 -7.87 11.99
C LEU A 11 1.41 -6.96 10.76
N THR A 12 2.04 -5.78 10.87
CA THR A 12 2.21 -4.86 9.72
C THR A 12 2.96 -5.54 8.58
N LYS A 13 4.03 -6.29 8.87
CA LYS A 13 4.77 -7.05 7.83
C LYS A 13 3.87 -8.06 7.11
N ILE A 14 3.02 -8.77 7.84
CA ILE A 14 2.05 -9.71 7.26
C ILE A 14 1.06 -8.97 6.38
N LEU A 15 0.46 -7.88 6.86
CA LEU A 15 -0.51 -7.10 6.09
C LEU A 15 0.10 -6.50 4.82
N VAL A 16 1.33 -5.98 4.89
CA VAL A 16 2.05 -5.46 3.72
C VAL A 16 2.32 -6.58 2.70
N ALA A 17 2.69 -7.79 3.15
CA ALA A 17 2.86 -8.92 2.25
C ALA A 17 1.56 -9.29 1.53
N VAL A 18 0.41 -9.22 2.22
CA VAL A 18 -0.90 -9.48 1.63
C VAL A 18 -1.27 -8.44 0.58
N ILE A 19 -0.88 -7.16 0.74
CA ILE A 19 -1.07 -6.14 -0.30
C ILE A 19 -0.36 -6.56 -1.60
N GLY A 20 0.90 -7.02 -1.50
CA GLY A 20 1.65 -7.48 -2.67
C GLY A 20 0.95 -8.65 -3.40
N LEU A 21 0.45 -9.62 -2.64
CA LEU A 21 -0.33 -10.73 -3.20
C LEU A 21 -1.63 -10.25 -3.85
N GLY A 22 -2.34 -9.31 -3.22
CA GLY A 22 -3.59 -8.75 -3.75
C GLY A 22 -3.41 -7.96 -5.04
N VAL A 23 -2.30 -7.23 -5.19
CA VAL A 23 -1.95 -6.55 -6.43
C VAL A 23 -1.69 -7.55 -7.55
N VAL A 24 -0.86 -8.57 -7.31
CA VAL A 24 -0.55 -9.61 -8.33
C VAL A 24 -1.82 -10.37 -8.72
N ALA A 25 -2.63 -10.78 -7.75
CA ALA A 25 -3.89 -11.45 -8.00
C ALA A 25 -4.87 -10.57 -8.78
N GLY A 26 -4.95 -9.28 -8.45
CA GLY A 26 -5.77 -8.30 -9.17
C GLY A 26 -5.39 -8.15 -10.64
N ILE A 27 -4.08 -8.22 -10.96
CA ILE A 27 -3.60 -8.16 -12.35
C ILE A 27 -3.99 -9.43 -13.12
N VAL A 28 -3.83 -10.60 -12.51
CA VAL A 28 -4.02 -11.89 -13.21
C VAL A 28 -5.49 -12.28 -13.31
N PHE A 29 -6.24 -12.09 -12.22
CA PHE A 29 -7.60 -12.61 -12.07
C PHE A 29 -8.67 -11.51 -12.00
N GLY A 30 -8.28 -10.23 -11.94
CA GLY A 30 -9.21 -9.12 -11.74
C GLY A 30 -9.73 -9.04 -10.30
N ASN A 31 -10.94 -8.51 -10.12
CA ASN A 31 -11.57 -8.39 -8.80
C ASN A 31 -11.93 -9.77 -8.24
N THR A 32 -11.35 -10.15 -7.10
CA THR A 32 -11.58 -11.44 -6.44
C THR A 32 -12.14 -11.22 -5.04
N TRP A 33 -12.98 -12.13 -4.52
CA TRP A 33 -13.54 -11.97 -3.16
C TRP A 33 -12.43 -11.89 -2.10
N PHE A 34 -11.42 -12.75 -2.16
CA PHE A 34 -10.40 -12.82 -1.11
C PHE A 34 -9.47 -11.59 -1.05
N PHE A 35 -9.08 -11.04 -2.20
CA PHE A 35 -8.18 -9.88 -2.26
C PHE A 35 -8.90 -8.54 -2.47
N GLY A 36 -10.21 -8.58 -2.74
CA GLY A 36 -11.02 -7.39 -3.01
C GLY A 36 -10.43 -6.51 -4.10
N ASP A 37 -10.56 -5.19 -3.90
CA ASP A 37 -10.21 -4.16 -4.87
C ASP A 37 -8.81 -3.55 -4.63
N VAL A 38 -7.86 -4.34 -4.08
CA VAL A 38 -6.52 -3.88 -3.68
C VAL A 38 -5.77 -3.18 -4.82
N LEU A 39 -5.82 -3.73 -6.03
CA LEU A 39 -5.18 -3.12 -7.19
C LEU A 39 -5.77 -1.74 -7.51
N ASN A 40 -7.09 -1.63 -7.57
CA ASN A 40 -7.76 -0.36 -7.89
C ASN A 40 -7.57 0.68 -6.79
N ASN A 41 -7.55 0.28 -5.51
CA ASN A 41 -7.21 1.16 -4.40
C ASN A 41 -5.79 1.71 -4.53
N LEU A 42 -4.81 0.86 -4.88
CA LEU A 42 -3.43 1.30 -5.11
C LEU A 42 -3.36 2.28 -6.28
N LEU A 43 -3.99 1.97 -7.40
CA LEU A 43 -4.05 2.85 -8.56
C LEU A 43 -4.74 4.18 -8.24
N GLY A 44 -5.78 4.17 -7.39
CA GLY A 44 -6.46 5.37 -6.91
C GLY A 44 -5.55 6.29 -6.10
N VAL A 45 -4.72 5.73 -5.22
CA VAL A 45 -3.70 6.51 -4.48
C VAL A 45 -2.67 7.10 -5.45
N VAL A 46 -2.16 6.31 -6.39
CA VAL A 46 -1.19 6.79 -7.38
C VAL A 46 -1.77 7.89 -8.26
N SER A 47 -3.01 7.71 -8.75
CA SER A 47 -3.73 8.74 -9.53
C SER A 47 -3.89 10.01 -8.71
N SER A 48 -4.35 9.90 -7.46
CA SER A 48 -4.56 11.07 -6.58
C SER A 48 -3.27 11.86 -6.37
N LEU A 49 -2.13 11.18 -6.24
CA LEU A 49 -0.82 11.82 -6.15
C LEU A 49 -0.37 12.45 -7.48
N GLY A 50 -0.66 11.81 -8.61
CA GLY A 50 -0.36 12.34 -9.93
C GLY A 50 -1.22 13.56 -10.31
N ASP A 51 -2.52 13.52 -10.00
CA ASP A 51 -3.49 14.58 -10.25
C ASP A 51 -3.21 15.84 -9.42
N ALA A 52 -2.61 15.67 -8.23
CA ALA A 52 -2.08 16.76 -7.42
C ALA A 52 -0.78 17.39 -7.98
N GLY A 53 -0.27 16.89 -9.11
CA GLY A 53 0.88 17.43 -9.83
C GLY A 53 2.18 17.39 -9.02
N LEU A 54 2.99 18.44 -9.15
CA LEU A 54 4.30 18.52 -8.48
C LEU A 54 4.19 18.37 -6.95
N VAL A 55 3.14 18.95 -6.35
CA VAL A 55 2.94 18.89 -4.90
C VAL A 55 2.64 17.46 -4.44
N GLY A 56 1.82 16.72 -5.19
CA GLY A 56 1.55 15.31 -4.89
C GLY A 56 2.80 14.44 -4.96
N LEU A 57 3.64 14.65 -5.98
CA LEU A 57 4.93 13.95 -6.11
C LEU A 57 5.92 14.32 -4.99
N LEU A 58 5.95 15.58 -4.55
CA LEU A 58 6.76 16.00 -3.40
C LEU A 58 6.29 15.33 -2.11
N VAL A 59 4.97 15.22 -1.88
CA VAL A 59 4.41 14.49 -0.75
C VAL A 59 4.82 13.02 -0.80
N ALA A 60 4.73 12.38 -1.97
CA ALA A 60 5.17 10.99 -2.15
C ALA A 60 6.66 10.83 -1.77
N ALA A 61 7.53 11.73 -2.23
CA ALA A 61 8.95 11.72 -1.89
C ALA A 61 9.21 11.89 -0.38
N ILE A 62 8.48 12.78 0.29
CA ILE A 62 8.58 12.98 1.74
C ILE A 62 8.14 11.69 2.47
N LEU A 63 7.01 11.10 2.10
CA LEU A 63 6.51 9.86 2.72
C LEU A 63 7.50 8.71 2.56
N ILE A 64 8.08 8.53 1.36
CA ILE A 64 9.14 7.52 1.13
C ILE A 64 10.37 7.81 1.99
N GLY A 65 10.71 9.08 2.21
CA GLY A 65 11.80 9.49 3.09
C GLY A 65 11.55 9.18 4.58
N LEU A 66 10.30 9.29 5.03
CA LEU A 66 9.89 8.99 6.42
C LEU A 66 9.76 7.49 6.71
N LEU A 67 9.52 6.68 5.68
CA LEU A 67 9.36 5.22 5.79
C LEU A 67 10.69 4.45 5.76
N LYS A 68 11.80 5.13 5.45
CA LYS A 68 13.17 4.60 5.54
C LYS A 68 13.69 4.68 6.98
#